data_AF-A0AAD4Q4M2-F1
#
_entry.id   AF-A0AAD4Q4M2-F1
#
_cell.length_a   1.000
_cell.length_b   1.000
_cell.length_c   1.000
_cell.angle_alpha   90.00
_cell.angle_beta   90.00
_cell.angle_gamma   90.00
#
_symmetry.space_group_name_H-M   'P 1'
#
loop_
_entity.id
_entity.type
_entity.pdbx_description
1 polymer ?
#
loop_
_entity_poly.entity_id
_entity_poly.type
_entity_poly.pdbx_seq_one_letter_code
_entity_poly.pdbx_strand_id
1 'polypeptide(L)' 'LWVIQPETNADGTPAVAVIHLDSVLCGAHLLPIFGDSFMSIDLSPHNSLDAFKTYYINKYIDYHAFEFAS' A
#
# COMPACT_ATOMS: atom_id res chain seq x y z
N LEU A 1 -9.05 8.95 -6.78
CA LEU A 1 -8.44 7.83 -6.06
C LEU A 1 -7.84 6.89 -7.09
N TRP A 2 -6.67 6.34 -6.79
CA TRP A 2 -6.03 5.33 -7.61
C TRP A 2 -6.08 3.99 -6.90
N VAL A 3 -6.18 2.91 -7.67
CA VAL A 3 -6.10 1.55 -7.15
C VAL A 3 -4.71 1.02 -7.49
N ILE A 4 -4.03 0.50 -6.48
CA ILE A 4 -2.71 -0.11 -6.63
C ILE A 4 -2.71 -1.55 -6.11
N GLN A 5 -1.76 -2.34 -6.59
CA GLN A 5 -1.47 -3.68 -6.12
C GLN A 5 0.01 -3.74 -5.68
N PRO A 6 0.33 -4.48 -4.61
CA PRO A 6 1.71 -4.75 -4.24
C PRO A 6 2.47 -5.43 -5.39
N GLU A 7 3.74 -5.08 -5.55
CA GLU A 7 4.61 -5.75 -6.51
C GLU A 7 5.02 -7.13 -5.98
N THR A 8 5.07 -8.12 -6.88
CA THR A 8 5.45 -9.49 -6.57
C THR A 8 6.50 -9.99 -7.55
N ASN A 9 7.41 -10.83 -7.06
CA ASN A 9 8.36 -11.55 -7.90
C ASN A 9 7.64 -12.59 -8.79
N ALA A 10 8.37 -13.19 -9.73
CA ALA A 10 7.83 -14.20 -10.65
C ALA A 10 7.29 -15.46 -9.94
N ASP A 11 7.74 -15.73 -8.72
CA ASP A 11 7.29 -16.83 -7.86
C ASP A 11 6.10 -16.46 -6.95
N GLY A 12 5.62 -15.21 -7.04
CA GLY A 12 4.49 -14.70 -6.25
C GLY A 12 4.87 -14.21 -4.85
N THR A 13 6.15 -14.22 -4.48
CA THR A 13 6.59 -13.63 -3.21
C THR A 13 6.58 -12.09 -3.28
N PRO A 14 6.39 -11.39 -2.14
CA PRO A 14 6.48 -9.93 -2.12
C PRO A 14 7.82 -9.43 -2.66
N ALA A 15 7.79 -8.45 -3.56
CA ALA A 15 9.00 -7.78 -4.01
C ALA A 15 9.47 -6.83 -2.90
N VAL A 16 10.65 -7.08 -2.33
CA VAL A 16 11.22 -6.29 -1.22
C VAL A 16 12.62 -5.83 -1.60
N ALA A 17 12.90 -4.56 -1.36
CA ALA A 17 14.22 -3.97 -1.58
C ALA A 17 14.61 -3.04 -0.43
N VAL A 18 15.91 -2.94 -0.15
CA VAL A 18 16.47 -1.91 0.74
C VAL A 18 16.71 -0.66 -0.10
N ILE A 19 16.02 0.42 0.22
CA ILE A 19 16.13 1.71 -0.46
C ILE A 19 16.72 2.77 0.47
N HIS A 20 17.36 3.79 -0.11
CA HIS A 20 17.79 4.96 0.66
C HIS A 20 16.56 5.78 1.06
N LEU A 21 16.53 6.31 2.29
CA LEU A 21 15.37 7.06 2.77
C LEU A 21 15.12 8.34 1.95
N ASP A 22 16.18 8.98 1.46
CA ASP A 22 16.06 10.16 0.58
C ASP A 22 15.43 9.86 -0.79
N SER A 23 15.31 8.57 -1.17
CA SER A 23 14.58 8.17 -2.38
C SER A 23 13.07 8.13 -2.17
N VAL A 24 12.58 8.24 -0.92
CA VAL A 24 11.15 8.28 -0.59
C VAL A 24 10.64 9.70 -0.78
N LEU A 25 9.87 9.93 -1.84
CA LEU A 25 9.29 11.24 -2.15
C LEU A 25 8.28 11.70 -1.09
N CYS A 26 7.37 10.81 -0.71
CA CYS A 26 6.37 11.07 0.32
C CYS A 26 5.74 9.77 0.83
N GLY A 27 5.14 9.84 2.02
CA GLY A 27 4.22 8.81 2.49
C GLY A 27 2.83 8.99 1.85
N ALA A 28 2.14 7.88 1.62
CA ALA A 28 0.75 7.86 1.16
C ALA A 28 -0.10 7.04 2.13
N HIS A 29 -1.34 7.48 2.37
CA HIS A 29 -2.30 6.68 3.13
C HIS A 29 -2.89 5.60 2.25
N LEU A 30 -2.58 4.35 2.58
CA LEU A 30 -3.13 3.17 1.92
C LEU A 30 -4.42 2.74 2.62
N LEU A 31 -5.54 2.80 1.91
CA LEU A 31 -6.81 2.27 2.38
C LEU A 31 -7.05 0.90 1.74
N PRO A 32 -7.15 -0.19 2.51
CA PRO A 32 -7.36 -1.52 1.94
C PRO A 32 -8.71 -1.60 1.23
N ILE A 33 -8.72 -2.28 0.08
CA ILE A 33 -9.98 -2.68 -0.56
C ILE A 33 -10.40 -4.00 0.07
N PHE A 34 -11.50 -3.95 0.82
CA PHE A 34 -12.08 -5.14 1.44
C PHE A 34 -12.78 -6.02 0.39
N GLY A 35 -12.62 -7.33 0.53
CA GLY A 35 -13.42 -8.33 -0.17
C GLY A 35 -14.49 -8.92 0.74
N ASP A 36 -15.07 -10.04 0.32
CA ASP A 36 -16.18 -10.69 1.03
C ASP A 36 -15.72 -11.67 2.13
N SER A 37 -14.41 -11.82 2.34
CA SER A 37 -13.84 -12.73 3.32
C SER A 37 -13.75 -12.11 4.71
N PHE A 38 -13.90 -12.94 5.74
CA PHE A 38 -13.59 -12.54 7.11
C PHE A 38 -12.11 -12.19 7.26
N MET A 39 -11.86 -11.16 8.08
CA MET A 39 -10.52 -10.76 8.46
C MET A 39 -9.94 -11.77 9.46
N SER A 40 -8.65 -12.09 9.33
CA SER A 40 -7.96 -12.93 10.30
C SER A 40 -7.98 -12.29 11.69
N ILE A 41 -8.22 -13.08 12.74
CA ILE A 41 -8.15 -12.60 14.13
C ILE A 41 -6.73 -12.23 14.55
N ASP A 42 -5.73 -12.79 13.86
CA ASP A 42 -4.31 -12.52 14.07
C ASP A 42 -3.83 -11.31 13.26
N LEU A 43 -4.76 -10.58 12.60
CA LEU A 43 -4.41 -9.33 11.95
C LEU A 43 -4.00 -8.31 13.01
N SER A 44 -2.88 -7.67 12.77
CA SER A 44 -2.27 -6.69 13.65
C SER A 44 -1.74 -5.51 12.82
N PRO A 45 -1.36 -4.40 13.46
CA PRO A 45 -0.71 -3.31 12.76
C PRO A 45 0.57 -3.76 12.00
N HIS A 46 1.30 -4.76 12.52
CA HIS A 46 2.58 -5.18 11.94
C HIS A 46 2.46 -6.03 10.66
N ASN A 47 1.33 -6.71 10.44
CA ASN A 47 1.09 -7.54 9.25
C ASN A 47 -0.01 -6.98 8.33
N SER A 48 -0.61 -5.85 8.69
CA SER A 48 -1.74 -5.26 7.97
C SER A 48 -1.44 -4.84 6.53
N LEU A 49 -0.18 -4.50 6.21
CA LEU A 49 0.24 -4.12 4.86
C LEU A 49 0.33 -5.31 3.89
N ASP A 50 0.51 -6.52 4.41
CA ASP A 50 0.61 -7.74 3.60
C ASP A 50 -0.73 -8.48 3.52
N ALA A 51 -1.73 -8.03 4.28
CA ALA A 51 -3.01 -8.72 4.42
C ALA A 51 -4.00 -8.46 3.28
N PHE A 52 -3.78 -7.44 2.46
CA PHE A 52 -4.69 -7.07 1.37
C PHE A 52 -3.99 -7.05 0.02
N LYS A 53 -4.75 -7.40 -1.02
CA LYS A 53 -4.23 -7.50 -2.39
C LYS A 53 -4.23 -6.17 -3.13
N THR A 54 -5.04 -5.22 -2.69
CA THR A 54 -5.29 -3.96 -3.38
C THR A 54 -5.56 -2.85 -2.39
N TYR A 55 -5.08 -1.65 -2.72
CA TYR A 55 -5.23 -0.46 -1.90
C TYR A 55 -5.70 0.71 -2.73
N TYR A 56 -6.51 1.58 -2.12
CA TYR A 56 -6.76 2.92 -2.62
C TYR A 56 -5.68 3.88 -2.13
N ILE A 57 -5.15 4.69 -3.05
CA ILE A 57 -4.39 5.91 -2.74
C ILE A 57 -5.30 7.11 -2.98
N ASN A 58 -5.38 7.97 -1.98
CA ASN A 58 -6.16 9.18 -2.06
C ASN A 58 -5.27 10.41 -2.21
N LYS A 59 -5.06 10.82 -3.48
CA LYS A 59 -4.29 12.01 -3.84
C LYS A 59 -4.77 13.32 -3.24
N TYR A 60 -5.97 13.39 -2.66
CA TYR A 60 -6.53 14.63 -2.10
C TYR A 60 -6.30 14.80 -0.61
N ILE A 61 -6.12 13.70 0.13
CA ILE A 61 -5.88 13.75 1.58
C ILE A 61 -4.38 13.73 1.89
N ASP A 62 -3.59 13.14 1.01
CA ASP A 62 -2.14 13.15 1.09
C ASP A 62 -1.64 14.45 0.46
N TYR A 63 -1.47 15.48 1.31
CA TYR A 63 -1.01 16.82 0.89
C TYR A 63 0.25 16.75 0.02
N HIS A 64 1.21 15.89 0.37
CA HIS A 64 2.41 15.67 -0.42
C HIS A 64 2.15 14.94 -1.74
N ALA A 65 1.17 14.03 -1.80
CA ALA A 65 0.84 13.33 -3.05
C ALA A 65 0.02 14.22 -4.00
N PHE A 66 -0.78 15.16 -3.48
CA PHE A 66 -1.58 16.08 -4.29
C PHE A 66 -0.72 16.91 -5.25
N GLU A 67 0.43 17.39 -4.78
CA GLU A 67 1.36 18.22 -5.56
C GLU A 67 1.96 17.47 -6.76
N PHE A 68 2.19 16.15 -6.64
CA PHE A 68 2.79 15.34 -7.70
C PHE A 68 1.76 14.63 -8.61
N ALA A 69 0.52 14.50 -8.17
CA ALA A 69 -0.56 13.77 -8.85
C ALA A 69 -1.57 14.67 -9.61
N SER A 70 -1.27 15.96 -9.72
CA SER A 70 -2.09 16.98 -10.38
C SER A 70 -1.75 17.16 -11.86
#